data_AF-I1D214-F1
#
_entry.id   AF-I1D214-F1
#
_cell.length_a   1.000
_cell.length_b   1.000
_cell.length_c   1.000
_cell.angle_alpha   90.00
_cell.angle_beta   90.00
_cell.angle_gamma   90.00
#
_symmetry.space_group_name_H-M   'P 1'
#
loop_
_entity.id
_entity.type
_entity.pdbx_description
1 polymer ?
#
loop_
_entity_poly.entity_id
_entity_poly.type
_entity_poly.pdbx_seq_one_letter_code
_entity_poly.pdbx_strand_id
1 'polypeptide(L)'
;MANDSGQSNKKAVDLIQTVVVLAAIPLGVIPLVQYLTSDDHGGLFTTLFGEQTGSLAVLLPALIIVGALVIVGALEAVKRRGKKDS
;
A
#
# COMPACT_ATOMS: atom_id res chain seq x y z
N MET A 1 -1.39 11.71 35.26
CA MET A 1 -0.91 11.94 33.87
C MET A 1 -0.63 10.58 33.25
N ALA A 2 -1.66 9.93 32.69
CA ALA A 2 -1.53 8.60 32.10
C ALA A 2 -2.58 8.44 30.99
N ASN A 3 -2.37 9.10 29.85
CA ASN A 3 -3.19 8.87 28.64
C ASN A 3 -2.50 9.21 27.31
N ASP A 4 -1.29 9.79 27.32
CA ASP A 4 -0.64 10.27 26.08
C ASP A 4 -0.10 9.14 25.18
N SER A 5 0.36 8.02 25.75
CA SER A 5 0.99 6.94 24.98
C SER A 5 0.00 6.14 24.13
N GLY A 6 -1.21 5.89 24.65
CA GLY A 6 -2.26 5.15 23.94
C GLY A 6 -2.91 5.94 22.80
N GLN A 7 -3.00 7.27 22.92
CA GLN A 7 -3.59 8.14 21.91
C GLN A 7 -2.59 8.45 20.78
N SER A 8 -1.33 8.66 21.12
CA SER A 8 -0.25 8.91 20.15
C SER A 8 -0.01 7.71 19.24
N ASN A 9 -0.03 6.49 19.77
CA ASN A 9 0.12 5.27 18.97
C ASN A 9 -1.04 5.07 17.98
N LYS A 10 -2.28 5.39 18.37
CA LYS A 10 -3.43 5.30 17.44
C LYS A 10 -3.29 6.28 16.28
N LYS A 11 -2.92 7.54 16.57
CA LYS A 11 -2.68 8.56 15.54
C LYS A 11 -1.53 8.18 14.60
N ALA A 12 -0.44 7.63 15.14
CA ALA A 12 0.70 7.19 14.33
C ALA A 12 0.32 6.03 13.39
N VAL A 13 -0.45 5.04 13.88
CA VAL A 13 -0.93 3.92 13.06
C VAL A 13 -1.86 4.41 11.94
N ASP A 14 -2.80 5.29 12.25
CA ASP A 14 -3.73 5.83 11.26
C ASP A 14 -3.00 6.68 10.19
N LEU A 15 -1.97 7.44 10.59
CA LEU A 15 -1.09 8.17 9.67
C LEU A 15 -0.33 7.22 8.75
N ILE A 16 0.30 6.16 9.30
CA ILE A 16 1.06 5.17 8.52
C ILE A 16 0.14 4.47 7.52
N GLN A 17 -1.06 4.04 7.93
CA GLN A 17 -2.03 3.43 7.01
C GLN A 17 -2.40 4.39 5.88
N THR A 18 -2.65 5.66 6.20
CA THR A 18 -2.99 6.68 5.20
C THR A 18 -1.85 6.86 4.20
N VAL A 19 -0.60 6.98 4.68
CA VAL A 19 0.58 7.14 3.82
C VAL A 19 0.79 5.91 2.94
N VAL A 20 0.67 4.71 3.51
CA VAL A 20 0.83 3.44 2.78
C VAL A 20 -0.21 3.32 1.66
N VAL A 21 -1.48 3.62 1.94
CA VAL A 21 -2.54 3.60 0.93
C VAL A 21 -2.31 4.65 -0.15
N LEU A 22 -1.95 5.88 0.24
CA LEU A 22 -1.67 6.96 -0.71
C LEU A 22 -0.47 6.65 -1.61
N ALA A 23 0.55 5.95 -1.10
CA ALA A 23 1.71 5.52 -1.90
C ALA A 23 1.40 4.33 -2.80
N ALA A 24 0.55 3.40 -2.35
CA ALA A 24 0.18 2.20 -3.12
C ALA A 24 -0.63 2.52 -4.39
N ILE A 25 -1.38 3.63 -4.40
CA ILE A 25 -2.16 4.04 -5.57
C ILE A 25 -1.26 4.40 -6.77
N PRO A 26 -0.36 5.40 -6.70
CA PRO A 26 0.50 5.77 -7.82
C PRO A 26 1.58 4.72 -8.14
N LEU A 27 2.01 3.92 -7.16
CA LEU A 27 3.07 2.92 -7.36
C LEU A 27 2.52 1.55 -7.79
N GLY A 28 1.29 1.20 -7.44
CA GLY A 28 0.71 -0.11 -7.73
C GLY A 28 -0.52 -0.01 -8.62
N VAL A 29 -1.55 0.70 -8.18
CA VAL A 29 -2.85 0.72 -8.87
C VAL A 29 -2.77 1.40 -10.23
N ILE A 30 -2.22 2.62 -10.31
CA ILE A 30 -2.13 3.37 -11.57
C ILE A 30 -1.31 2.61 -12.63
N PRO A 31 -0.09 2.12 -12.32
CA PRO A 31 0.72 1.40 -13.30
C PRO A 31 0.08 0.09 -13.74
N LEU A 32 -0.60 -0.63 -12.83
CA LEU A 32 -1.32 -1.86 -13.15
C LEU A 32 -2.49 -1.59 -14.10
N VAL A 33 -3.32 -0.59 -13.79
CA VAL A 33 -4.45 -0.22 -14.64
C VAL A 33 -3.95 0.24 -16.01
N GLN A 34 -2.92 1.08 -16.07
CA GLN A 34 -2.31 1.50 -17.34
C GLN A 34 -1.84 0.31 -18.17
N TYR A 35 -1.15 -0.66 -17.56
CA TYR A 35 -0.70 -1.85 -18.28
C TYR A 35 -1.88 -2.69 -18.83
N LEU A 36 -2.98 -2.77 -18.09
CA LEU A 36 -4.17 -3.54 -18.50
C LEU A 36 -5.03 -2.83 -19.55
N THR A 37 -4.99 -1.49 -19.62
CA THR A 37 -5.86 -0.69 -20.50
C THR A 37 -5.16 -0.08 -21.70
N SER A 38 -3.83 0.02 -21.68
CA SER A 38 -3.05 0.66 -22.74
C SER A 38 -2.27 -0.39 -23.54
N ASP A 39 -2.41 -0.35 -24.87
CA ASP A 39 -1.53 -1.05 -25.82
C ASP A 39 -0.11 -0.45 -25.82
N ASP A 40 0.03 0.80 -25.33
CA ASP A 40 1.28 1.51 -25.18
C ASP A 40 1.81 1.36 -23.74
N HIS A 41 2.80 0.49 -23.55
CA HIS A 41 3.32 0.13 -22.22
C HIS A 41 4.38 1.11 -21.67
N GLY A 42 4.61 2.25 -22.35
CA GLY A 42 5.66 3.24 -22.07
C GLY A 42 5.34 4.31 -21.02
N GLY A 43 4.28 4.15 -20.22
CA GLY A 43 3.80 5.17 -19.27
C GLY A 43 4.54 5.28 -17.92
N LEU A 44 3.79 5.70 -16.89
CA LEU A 44 4.23 5.89 -15.49
C LEU A 44 4.89 4.62 -14.92
N PHE A 45 4.44 3.45 -15.40
CA PHE A 45 5.05 2.16 -15.12
C PHE A 45 6.54 2.11 -15.50
N THR A 46 6.89 2.44 -16.75
CA THR A 46 8.28 2.45 -17.25
C THR A 46 9.16 3.44 -16.49
N THR A 47 8.59 4.58 -16.08
CA THR A 47 9.30 5.57 -15.25
C THR A 47 9.64 5.03 -13.86
N LEU A 48 8.78 4.19 -13.27
CA LEU A 48 8.94 3.67 -11.91
C LEU A 48 9.67 2.32 -11.85
N PHE A 49 9.48 1.46 -12.85
CA PHE A 49 9.91 0.06 -12.84
C PHE A 49 10.88 -0.31 -13.97
N GLY A 50 11.14 0.61 -14.91
CA GLY A 50 11.93 0.38 -16.12
C GLY A 50 11.14 -0.31 -17.24
N GLU A 51 11.79 -0.60 -18.36
CA GLU A 51 11.24 -1.40 -19.45
C GLU A 51 11.12 -2.87 -19.02
N GLN A 52 10.08 -3.18 -18.26
CA GLN A 52 9.71 -4.55 -17.94
C GLN A 52 8.70 -5.02 -18.98
N THR A 53 9.04 -6.07 -19.73
CA THR A 53 8.13 -6.67 -20.72
C THR A 53 7.52 -7.96 -20.19
N GLY A 54 6.28 -8.24 -20.59
CA GLY A 54 5.58 -9.47 -20.22
C GLY A 54 5.10 -9.54 -18.77
N SER A 55 5.12 -10.73 -18.16
CA SER A 55 4.49 -11.02 -16.86
C SER A 55 4.99 -10.17 -15.70
N LEU A 56 6.24 -9.71 -15.75
CA LEU A 56 6.83 -8.83 -14.73
C LEU A 56 6.14 -7.46 -14.63
N ALA A 57 5.55 -6.97 -15.72
CA ALA A 57 4.83 -5.71 -15.74
C ALA A 57 3.53 -5.73 -14.92
N VAL A 58 2.93 -6.90 -14.77
CA VAL A 58 1.75 -7.13 -13.91
C VAL A 58 2.18 -7.47 -12.48
N LEU A 59 3.25 -8.26 -12.35
CA LEU A 59 3.66 -8.86 -11.08
C LEU A 59 4.21 -7.80 -10.11
N LEU A 60 5.00 -6.85 -10.60
CA LEU A 60 5.58 -5.77 -9.77
C LEU A 60 4.51 -4.86 -9.14
N PRO A 61 3.56 -4.28 -9.90
CA PRO A 61 2.50 -3.47 -9.31
C PRO A 61 1.57 -4.27 -8.41
N ALA A 62 1.27 -5.53 -8.77
CA ALA A 62 0.47 -6.42 -7.94
C ALA A 62 1.14 -6.69 -6.58
N LEU A 63 2.45 -6.92 -6.54
CA LEU A 63 3.19 -7.11 -5.28
C LEU A 63 3.13 -5.87 -4.39
N ILE A 64 3.19 -4.66 -4.95
CA ILE A 64 3.06 -3.41 -4.20
C ILE A 64 1.67 -3.31 -3.56
N ILE A 65 0.62 -3.61 -4.33
CA ILE A 65 -0.77 -3.61 -3.82
C ILE A 65 -0.91 -4.65 -2.70
N VAL A 66 -0.47 -5.88 -2.92
CA VAL A 66 -0.53 -6.95 -1.92
C VAL A 66 0.26 -6.58 -0.66
N GLY A 67 1.46 -6.03 -0.81
CA GLY A 67 2.28 -5.56 0.30
C GLY A 67 1.58 -4.47 1.12
N ALA A 68 0.97 -3.50 0.46
CA ALA A 68 0.20 -2.44 1.13
C ALA A 68 -1.00 -3.02 1.91
N LEU A 69 -1.74 -3.96 1.31
CA LEU A 69 -2.86 -4.64 1.98
C LEU A 69 -2.40 -5.46 3.19
N VAL A 70 -1.25 -6.14 3.10
CA VAL A 70 -0.66 -6.89 4.22
C VAL A 70 -0.28 -5.95 5.37
N ILE A 71 0.33 -4.80 5.08
CA ILE A 71 0.69 -3.80 6.10
C ILE A 71 -0.56 -3.26 6.79
N VAL A 72 -1.56 -2.84 6.03
CA VAL A 72 -2.83 -2.32 6.57
C VAL A 72 -3.54 -3.39 7.40
N GLY A 73 -3.61 -4.63 6.89
CA GLY A 73 -4.22 -5.77 7.57
C GLY A 73 -3.51 -6.15 8.86
N ALA A 74 -2.17 -6.13 8.88
CA ALA A 74 -1.38 -6.38 10.09
C ALA A 74 -1.63 -5.30 11.15
N LEU A 75 -1.63 -4.03 10.75
CA LEU A 75 -1.92 -2.90 11.64
C LEU A 75 -3.35 -2.97 12.20
N GLU A 76 -4.32 -3.33 11.37
CA GLU A 76 -5.69 -3.57 11.83
C GLU A 76 -5.80 -4.75 12.80
N ALA A 77 -5.10 -5.86 12.54
CA ALA A 77 -5.12 -7.04 13.41
C ALA A 77 -4.56 -6.73 14.80
N VAL A 78 -3.47 -5.95 14.87
CA VAL A 78 -2.88 -5.47 16.13
C VAL A 78 -3.85 -4.54 16.86
N LYS A 79 -4.49 -3.60 16.14
CA LYS A 79 -5.47 -2.67 16.72
C LYS A 79 -6.72 -3.39 17.25
N ARG A 80 -7.18 -4.44 16.56
CA ARG A 80 -8.32 -5.28 16.98
C ARG A 80 -7.99 -6.12 18.22
N ARG A 81 -6.77 -6.66 18.33
CA ARG A 81 -6.33 -7.40 19.52
C ARG A 81 -6.28 -6.51 20.77
N GLY A 82 -5.69 -5.32 20.67
CA GLY A 82 -5.64 -4.39 21.80
C GLY A 82 -7.01 -3.83 22.26
N LYS A 83 -8.07 -4.00 21.45
CA LYS A 83 -9.44 -3.60 21.82
C LYS A 83 -10.25 -4.74 22.45
N LYS A 84 -9.79 -5.98 22.34
CA LYS A 84 -10.50 -7.17 22.87
C LYS A 84 -10.14 -7.46 24.33
N ASP A 85 -9.01 -6.90 24.80
CA ASP A 85 -8.47 -7.09 26.16
C ASP A 85 -8.69 -5.86 27.08
N SER A 86 -9.57 -4.92 26.69
CA SER A 86 -10.02 -3.76 27.50
C SER A 86 -11.54 -3.76 27.62
#